data_AF-K2C537-F1
#
_entry.id   AF-K2C537-F1
#
_cell.length_a   1.000
_cell.length_b   1.000
_cell.length_c   1.000
_cell.angle_alpha   90.00
_cell.angle_beta   90.00
_cell.angle_gamma   90.00
#
_symmetry.space_group_name_H-M   'P 1'
#
loop_
_entity.id
_entity.type
_entity.pdbx_description
1 polymer ?
#
loop_
_entity_poly.entity_id
_entity_poly.type
_entity_poly.pdbx_seq_one_letter_code
_entity_poly.pdbx_strand_id
1 'polypeptide(L)'
;MRHSRITSPTFVLIRTLEFDLDLSNQDDADMFSLRVELFQALSDSEVFRYKVWRTESFRIQSTFPQGRSGLPRHKASDENILIEFGVKYFGNVDSFRAKTVEKATMKIMRNFRRAIEHISGEKMSKDESATNKVK
;
A
#
# COMPACT_ATOMS: atom_id res chain seq x y z
N MET A 1 -25.75 10.48 -5.92
CA MET A 1 -26.15 9.88 -7.20
C MET A 1 -25.67 8.43 -7.21
N ARG A 2 -26.57 7.44 -7.16
CA ARG A 2 -26.23 6.00 -7.25
C ARG A 2 -26.74 5.46 -8.59
N HIS A 3 -25.83 4.98 -9.43
CA HIS A 3 -26.16 4.32 -10.70
C HIS A 3 -26.34 2.81 -10.44
N SER A 4 -27.29 2.15 -11.11
CA SER A 4 -27.65 0.73 -10.85
C SER A 4 -26.51 -0.26 -11.06
N ARG A 5 -25.52 0.09 -11.87
CA ARG A 5 -24.30 -0.72 -12.10
C ARG A 5 -23.20 -0.51 -11.05
N ILE A 6 -23.35 0.44 -10.13
CA ILE A 6 -22.41 0.67 -9.03
C ILE A 6 -22.93 -0.07 -7.79
N THR A 7 -22.39 -1.26 -7.56
CA THR A 7 -22.84 -2.17 -6.49
C THR A 7 -22.12 -1.98 -5.16
N SER A 8 -21.01 -1.25 -5.14
CA SER A 8 -20.21 -0.98 -3.94
C SER A 8 -20.42 0.44 -3.41
N PRO A 9 -20.15 0.70 -2.12
CA PRO A 9 -20.10 2.06 -1.60
C PRO A 9 -19.06 2.90 -2.35
N THR A 10 -19.34 4.18 -2.52
CA THR A 10 -18.36 5.13 -3.06
C THR A 10 -17.39 5.52 -1.95
N PHE A 11 -16.10 5.45 -2.25
CA PHE A 11 -15.04 5.84 -1.32
C PHE A 11 -14.23 7.00 -1.91
N VAL A 12 -13.80 7.92 -1.05
CA VAL A 12 -12.92 9.04 -1.41
C VAL A 12 -11.53 8.86 -0.79
N LEU A 13 -10.48 9.18 -1.54
CA LEU A 13 -9.10 9.20 -1.02
C LEU A 13 -8.98 10.35 -0.03
N ILE A 14 -8.64 10.03 1.21
CA ILE A 14 -8.54 11.03 2.30
C ILE A 14 -7.12 11.22 2.81
N ARG A 15 -6.23 10.26 2.54
CA ARG A 15 -4.83 10.32 2.97
C ARG A 15 -3.96 9.41 2.12
N THR A 16 -2.79 9.91 1.77
CA THR A 16 -1.69 9.13 1.20
C THR A 16 -0.53 9.12 2.18
N LEU A 17 0.05 7.95 2.41
CA LEU A 17 1.27 7.77 3.21
C LEU A 17 2.33 7.17 2.30
N GLU A 18 3.55 7.65 2.40
CA GLU A 18 4.70 7.12 1.67
C GLU A 18 5.84 6.89 2.64
N PHE A 19 6.50 5.74 2.50
CA PHE A 19 7.66 5.38 3.30
C PHE A 19 8.50 4.34 2.57
N ASP A 20 9.79 4.35 2.84
CA ASP A 20 10.72 3.35 2.34
C ASP A 20 10.78 2.19 3.32
N LEU A 21 10.76 0.97 2.77
CA LEU A 21 10.99 -0.26 3.52
C LEU A 21 12.36 -0.80 3.13
N ASP A 22 13.21 -0.97 4.14
CA ASP A 22 14.48 -1.65 4.03
C ASP A 22 14.31 -3.08 4.55
N LEU A 23 14.36 -4.05 3.63
CA LEU A 23 14.41 -5.47 3.95
C LEU A 23 15.79 -6.05 3.66
N SER A 24 16.82 -5.20 3.53
CA SER A 24 18.16 -5.69 3.27
C SER A 24 18.62 -6.63 4.38
N ASN A 25 19.16 -7.76 3.95
CA ASN A 25 19.89 -8.69 4.80
C ASN A 25 21.38 -8.62 4.39
N GLN A 26 22.23 -9.44 5.02
CA GLN A 26 23.69 -9.31 4.84
C GLN A 26 24.17 -9.46 3.38
N ASP A 27 23.35 -10.05 2.49
CA ASP A 27 23.73 -10.39 1.13
C ASP A 27 22.86 -9.73 0.03
N ASP A 28 21.63 -9.27 0.32
CA ASP A 28 20.74 -8.64 -0.66
C ASP A 28 20.25 -7.24 -0.21
N ALA A 29 20.39 -6.25 -1.11
CA ALA A 29 19.89 -4.89 -0.91
C ALA A 29 18.44 -4.75 -1.42
N ASP A 30 17.47 -5.27 -0.66
CA ASP A 30 16.05 -5.15 -0.97
C ASP A 30 15.42 -3.93 -0.27
N MET A 31 15.63 -2.75 -0.87
CA MET A 31 14.89 -1.53 -0.50
C MET A 31 13.76 -1.27 -1.49
N PHE A 32 12.57 -0.92 -0.99
CA PHE A 32 11.49 -0.47 -1.85
C PHE A 32 10.56 0.54 -1.17
N SER A 33 10.09 1.51 -1.96
CA SER A 33 9.14 2.53 -1.53
C SER A 33 7.71 2.00 -1.58
N LEU A 34 6.99 2.15 -0.47
CA LEU A 34 5.58 1.80 -0.35
C LEU A 34 4.72 3.05 -0.30
N ARG A 35 3.64 3.07 -1.08
CA ARG A 35 2.57 4.07 -1.01
C ARG A 35 1.30 3.42 -0.48
N VAL A 36 0.72 4.02 0.54
CA VAL A 36 -0.55 3.60 1.14
C VAL A 36 -1.61 4.65 0.88
N GLU A 37 -2.70 4.24 0.24
CA GLU A 37 -3.85 5.09 -0.03
C GLU A 37 -5.00 4.69 0.89
N LEU A 38 -5.42 5.60 1.78
CA LEU A 38 -6.55 5.42 2.67
C LEU A 38 -7.79 6.09 2.11
N PHE A 39 -8.85 5.33 1.96
CA PHE A 39 -10.14 5.81 1.49
C PHE A 39 -11.22 5.71 2.57
N GLN A 40 -12.15 6.65 2.57
CA GLN A 40 -13.32 6.68 3.47
C GLN A 40 -14.60 6.61 2.65
N ALA A 41 -15.60 5.85 3.14
CA ALA A 41 -16.88 5.75 2.47
C ALA A 41 -17.66 7.06 2.58
N LEU A 42 -18.27 7.50 1.48
CA LEU A 42 -19.13 8.68 1.48
C LEU A 42 -20.43 8.49 2.27
N SER A 43 -20.88 7.24 2.41
CA SER A 43 -22.13 6.91 3.11
C SER A 43 -21.94 6.71 4.62
N ASP A 44 -20.71 6.50 5.08
CA ASP A 44 -20.41 6.21 6.48
C ASP A 44 -18.96 6.63 6.80
N SER A 45 -18.80 7.68 7.60
CA SER A 45 -17.49 8.22 7.98
C SER A 45 -16.65 7.27 8.83
N GLU A 46 -17.22 6.20 9.37
CA GLU A 46 -16.47 5.20 10.12
C GLU A 46 -16.01 4.00 9.28
N VAL A 47 -16.38 3.94 8.00
CA VAL A 47 -16.01 2.86 7.09
C VAL A 47 -14.88 3.29 6.18
N PHE A 48 -13.80 2.51 6.19
CA PHE A 48 -12.56 2.77 5.47
C PHE A 48 -12.15 1.57 4.64
N ARG A 49 -11.30 1.80 3.66
CA ARG A 49 -10.52 0.77 2.97
C ARG A 49 -9.16 1.35 2.61
N TYR A 50 -8.17 0.52 2.35
CA TYR A 50 -6.87 1.00 1.92
C TYR A 50 -6.31 0.15 0.79
N LYS A 51 -5.40 0.75 0.03
CA LYS A 51 -4.57 0.07 -0.96
C LYS A 51 -3.10 0.28 -0.62
N VAL A 52 -2.28 -0.69 -0.99
CA VAL A 52 -0.83 -0.65 -0.75
C VAL A 52 -0.13 -0.93 -2.05
N TRP A 53 0.67 0.03 -2.46
CA TRP A 53 1.41 -0.02 -3.70
C TRP A 53 2.90 -0.10 -3.39
N ARG A 54 3.62 -0.95 -4.12
CA ARG A 54 5.07 -0.83 -4.26
C ARG A 54 5.34 0.08 -5.44
N THR A 55 6.18 1.09 -5.25
CA THR A 55 6.63 1.95 -6.34
C THR A 55 7.88 1.35 -6.94
N GLU A 56 7.83 1.05 -8.24
CA GLU A 56 8.97 0.51 -8.98
C GLU A 56 9.24 1.37 -10.22
N SER A 57 10.53 1.64 -10.49
CA SER A 57 10.95 2.37 -11.68
C SER A 57 11.20 1.40 -12.84
N PHE A 58 10.51 1.59 -13.95
CA PHE A 58 10.67 0.80 -15.16
C PHE A 58 11.07 1.68 -16.33
N ARG A 59 11.98 1.18 -17.18
CA ARG A 59 12.24 1.76 -18.49
C ARG A 59 11.22 1.23 -19.49
N ILE A 60 10.23 2.05 -19.82
CA ILE A 60 9.11 1.68 -20.70
C ILE A 60 9.35 2.22 -22.11
N GLN A 61 9.12 1.38 -23.11
CA GLN A 61 9.11 1.78 -24.51
C GLN A 61 7.68 1.65 -25.06
N SER A 62 7.02 2.77 -25.34
CA SER A 62 5.71 2.72 -26.02
C SER A 62 5.86 2.06 -27.38
N THR A 63 4.99 1.10 -27.70
CA THR A 63 5.02 0.40 -29.00
C THR A 63 4.25 1.17 -30.09
N PHE A 64 3.51 2.21 -29.73
CA PHE A 64 2.74 3.06 -30.65
C PHE A 64 2.87 4.56 -30.30
N PRO A 65 2.83 5.48 -31.28
CA PRO A 65 2.84 5.24 -32.73
C PRO A 65 4.18 4.69 -33.22
N GLN A 66 4.13 3.94 -34.32
CA GLN A 66 5.33 3.47 -35.00
C GLN A 66 5.71 4.42 -36.14
N GLY A 67 7.01 4.55 -36.39
CA GLY A 67 7.54 5.22 -37.58
C GLY A 67 7.41 4.34 -38.83
N ARG A 68 7.84 4.88 -39.97
CA ARG A 68 7.85 4.14 -41.26
C ARG A 68 8.68 2.84 -41.22
N SER A 69 9.63 2.74 -40.30
CA SER A 69 10.47 1.55 -40.08
C SER A 69 9.81 0.48 -39.20
N GLY A 70 8.57 0.66 -38.75
CA GLY A 70 7.90 -0.23 -37.80
C GLY A 70 8.45 -0.14 -36.36
N LEU A 71 9.45 0.71 -36.12
CA LEU A 71 9.99 0.97 -34.78
C LEU A 71 9.12 1.99 -34.05
N PRO A 72 9.05 1.90 -32.71
CA PRO A 72 8.47 2.95 -31.88
C PRO A 72 8.98 4.34 -32.24
N ARG A 73 8.04 5.28 -32.44
CA ARG A 73 8.39 6.67 -32.76
C ARG A 73 8.92 7.42 -31.54
N HIS A 74 8.43 7.08 -30.36
CA HIS A 74 8.82 7.77 -29.12
C HIS A 74 10.01 7.06 -28.50
N LYS A 75 10.89 7.82 -27.82
CA LYS A 75 11.98 7.23 -27.04
C LYS A 75 11.42 6.53 -25.80
N ALA A 76 12.15 5.54 -25.31
CA ALA A 76 11.87 4.97 -24.00
C ALA A 76 11.96 6.06 -22.91
N SER A 77 11.10 5.94 -21.90
CA SER A 77 11.09 6.78 -20.70
C SER A 77 11.21 5.90 -19.46
N ASP A 78 11.83 6.45 -18.42
CA ASP A 78 11.84 5.84 -17.09
C ASP A 78 10.59 6.32 -16.34
N GLU A 79 9.74 5.39 -15.94
CA GLU A 79 8.43 5.66 -15.35
C GLU A 79 8.33 4.97 -13.99
N ASN A 80 7.70 5.63 -13.02
CA ASN A 80 7.34 5.00 -11.76
C ASN A 80 5.96 4.35 -11.88
N ILE A 81 5.92 3.04 -11.71
CA ILE A 81 4.69 2.25 -11.74
C ILE A 81 4.33 1.84 -10.31
N LEU A 82 3.04 1.97 -9.98
CA LEU A 82 2.47 1.43 -8.75
C LEU A 82 2.07 -0.03 -8.98
N ILE A 83 2.82 -0.94 -8.37
CA ILE A 83 2.57 -2.38 -8.39
C ILE A 83 1.74 -2.76 -7.18
N GLU A 84 0.67 -3.53 -7.37
CA GLU A 84 -0.18 -3.94 -6.25
C GLU A 84 0.59 -4.85 -5.29
N PHE A 85 0.71 -4.39 -4.03
CA PHE A 85 1.44 -5.07 -2.96
C PHE A 85 0.49 -5.53 -1.85
N GLY A 86 -0.62 -4.82 -1.67
CA GLY A 86 -1.63 -5.01 -0.64
C GLY A 86 -2.16 -6.44 -0.54
N VAL A 87 -2.72 -6.94 -1.63
CA VAL A 87 -3.40 -8.25 -1.68
C VAL A 87 -2.50 -9.40 -1.22
N LYS A 88 -1.22 -9.37 -1.60
CA LYS A 88 -0.28 -10.47 -1.32
C LYS A 88 0.05 -10.60 0.16
N TYR A 89 0.22 -9.47 0.86
CA TYR A 89 0.75 -9.46 2.24
C TYR A 89 -0.31 -9.11 3.30
N PHE A 90 -1.39 -8.44 2.90
CA PHE A 90 -2.43 -7.95 3.80
C PHE A 90 -3.81 -8.56 3.53
N GLY A 91 -3.94 -9.35 2.46
CA GLY A 91 -5.21 -9.91 1.98
C GLY A 91 -6.10 -8.86 1.32
N ASN A 92 -7.28 -9.31 0.85
CA ASN A 92 -8.31 -8.39 0.36
C ASN A 92 -8.93 -7.63 1.53
N VAL A 93 -8.61 -6.34 1.65
CA VAL A 93 -9.27 -5.46 2.61
C VAL A 93 -10.42 -4.74 1.91
N ASP A 94 -11.54 -5.44 1.77
CA ASP A 94 -12.75 -4.88 1.14
C ASP A 94 -13.22 -3.61 1.86
N SER A 95 -13.30 -3.66 3.20
CA SER A 95 -13.48 -2.50 4.07
C SER A 95 -13.25 -2.86 5.54
N PHE A 96 -13.04 -1.85 6.39
CA PHE A 96 -12.95 -1.99 7.84
C PHE A 96 -13.52 -0.76 8.54
N ARG A 97 -13.91 -0.91 9.80
CA ARG A 97 -14.36 0.20 10.64
C ARG A 97 -13.27 0.81 11.51
N ALA A 98 -13.34 2.14 11.70
CA ALA A 98 -12.58 2.92 12.67
C ALA A 98 -13.35 4.20 13.05
N LYS A 99 -13.13 4.77 14.24
CA LYS A 99 -13.85 5.98 14.69
C LYS A 99 -13.37 7.27 14.03
N THR A 100 -12.09 7.32 13.66
CA THR A 100 -11.46 8.50 13.06
C THR A 100 -10.43 8.07 12.01
N VAL A 101 -10.03 9.02 11.17
CA VAL A 101 -8.95 8.82 10.19
C VAL A 101 -7.66 8.40 10.87
N GLU A 102 -7.31 9.01 12.01
CA GLU A 102 -6.10 8.69 12.79
C GLU A 102 -6.16 7.26 13.31
N LYS A 103 -7.32 6.81 13.80
CA LYS A 103 -7.52 5.42 14.25
C LYS A 103 -7.45 4.44 13.08
N ALA A 104 -7.94 4.83 11.90
CA ALA A 104 -7.79 4.04 10.68
C ALA A 104 -6.32 3.93 10.25
N THR A 105 -5.58 5.04 10.21
CA THR A 105 -4.15 5.07 9.92
C THR A 105 -3.35 4.19 10.88
N MET A 106 -3.56 4.33 12.20
CA MET A 106 -2.86 3.48 13.18
C MET A 106 -3.17 1.99 13.01
N LYS A 107 -4.42 1.64 12.67
CA LYS A 107 -4.79 0.25 12.40
C LYS A 107 -4.02 -0.30 11.19
N ILE A 108 -3.87 0.50 10.14
CA ILE A 108 -3.09 0.15 8.95
C ILE A 108 -1.61 -0.02 9.32
N MET A 109 -0.99 0.94 9.99
CA MET A 109 0.43 0.86 10.37
C MET A 109 0.72 -0.34 11.28
N ARG A 110 -0.22 -0.71 12.16
CA ARG A 110 -0.09 -1.93 12.97
C ARG A 110 -0.12 -3.21 12.11
N ASN A 111 -0.93 -3.24 11.05
CA ASN A 111 -0.93 -4.36 10.11
C ASN A 111 0.39 -4.42 9.33
N PHE A 112 0.90 -3.27 8.88
CA PHE A 112 2.23 -3.17 8.26
C PHE A 112 3.33 -3.73 9.13
N ARG A 113 3.40 -3.28 10.38
CA ARG A 113 4.38 -3.79 11.34
C ARG A 113 4.36 -5.32 11.42
N ARG A 114 3.18 -5.92 11.59
CA ARG A 114 3.04 -7.39 11.66
C ARG A 114 3.45 -8.10 10.38
N ALA A 115 3.13 -7.53 9.22
CA ALA A 115 3.53 -8.10 7.94
C ALA A 115 5.05 -8.03 7.75
N ILE A 116 5.66 -6.90 8.11
CA ILE A 116 7.12 -6.72 8.03
C ILE A 116 7.82 -7.68 8.98
N GLU A 117 7.39 -7.78 10.25
CA GLU A 117 7.91 -8.75 11.23
C GLU A 117 7.84 -10.19 10.70
N HIS A 118 6.75 -10.54 10.00
CA HIS A 118 6.60 -11.85 9.39
C HIS A 118 7.55 -12.08 8.21
N ILE A 119 7.79 -11.05 7.39
CA ILE A 119 8.67 -11.10 6.22
C ILE A 119 10.15 -11.11 6.65
N SER A 120 10.54 -10.32 7.66
CA SER A 120 11.92 -10.23 8.15
C SER A 120 12.33 -11.39 9.06
N GLY A 121 11.37 -12.17 9.56
CA GLY A 121 11.64 -13.26 10.51
C GLY A 121 11.89 -12.78 11.95
N GLU A 122 11.74 -11.49 12.22
CA GLU A 122 11.82 -10.92 13.56
C GLU A 122 10.58 -11.30 14.37
N LYS A 123 10.65 -12.40 15.15
CA LYS A 123 9.65 -12.67 16.18
C LYS A 123 9.83 -11.69 17.34
N MET A 124 8.74 -11.05 17.77
CA MET A 124 8.70 -10.35 19.06
C MET A 124 9.25 -11.25 20.18
N SER A 125 10.34 -10.83 20.83
CA SER A 125 10.62 -11.31 22.18
C SER A 125 9.46 -10.87 23.07
N LYS A 126 9.02 -11.77 23.96
CA LYS A 126 7.86 -11.57 24.83
C LYS A 126 8.11 -10.60 25.99
N ASP A 127 9.06 -9.68 25.91
CA ASP A 127 9.59 -9.01 27.11
C ASP A 127 8.96 -7.66 27.48
N GLU A 128 8.07 -7.08 26.68
CA GLU A 128 7.38 -5.83 27.10
C GLU A 128 6.05 -6.06 27.84
N SER A 129 5.75 -7.30 28.24
CA SER A 129 4.54 -7.61 29.05
C SER A 129 4.74 -7.47 30.56
N ALA A 130 5.91 -7.06 31.04
CA ALA A 130 6.23 -7.10 32.47
C ALA A 130 6.96 -5.86 32.99
N THR A 131 6.48 -4.65 32.70
CA THR A 131 6.89 -3.46 33.50
C THR A 131 5.78 -2.42 33.57
N ASN A 132 4.64 -2.81 34.13
CA ASN A 132 3.78 -1.87 34.85
C ASN A 132 2.91 -2.63 35.86
N LYS A 133 3.57 -3.22 36.86
CA LYS A 133 2.95 -3.38 38.17
C LYS A 133 3.39 -2.21 39.02
N VAL A 134 2.47 -1.25 39.08
CA VAL A 134 2.32 -0.18 40.07
C VAL A 134 2.78 -0.64 41.46
N LYS A 135 3.64 0.16 42.09
CA LYS A 135 3.67 0.34 43.54
C LYS A 135 2.95 1.64 43.86
#